data_AF-A0A397UYP3-F1
#
_entry.id   AF-A0A397UYP3-F1
#
_cell.length_a   1.000
_cell.length_b   1.000
_cell.length_c   1.000
_cell.angle_alpha   90.00
_cell.angle_beta   90.00
_cell.angle_gamma   90.00
#
_symmetry.space_group_name_H-M   'P 1'
#
loop_
_entity.id
_entity.type
_entity.pdbx_description
1 polymer ?
#
loop_
_entity_poly.entity_id
_entity_poly.type
_entity_poly.pdbx_seq_one_letter_code
_entity_poly.pdbx_strand_id
1 'polypeptide(L)'
;MVKVLRKQEAALTFTEREKLQEFIVEQKIQPTVEGSMTMKERVAKKRKLEESKYMDMNLIPPTSNAVERLFSIVKYYYTDWRKSLDPYTLENLLLLRMNDKMWSIQDVNRIKTNMKLNFNIVLHSDICLYFV
;
A
#
# COMPACT_ATOMS: atom_id res chain seq x y z
N MET A 1 -22.39 5.79 -8.22
CA MET A 1 -21.46 5.11 -7.29
C MET A 1 -22.09 5.17 -5.90
N VAL A 2 -22.49 4.04 -5.33
CA VAL A 2 -23.13 4.00 -3.99
C VAL A 2 -22.04 3.91 -2.95
N LYS A 3 -22.02 4.83 -1.98
CA LYS A 3 -21.05 4.84 -0.89
C LYS A 3 -21.79 4.58 0.42
N VAL A 4 -21.65 3.38 0.96
CA VAL A 4 -22.14 3.08 2.31
C VAL A 4 -21.08 3.56 3.30
N LEU A 5 -21.28 4.74 3.86
CA LEU A 5 -20.40 5.32 4.87
C LEU A 5 -21.05 5.20 6.24
N ARG A 6 -20.23 4.96 7.28
CA ARG A 6 -20.65 5.06 8.68
C ARG A 6 -21.91 4.25 9.04
N LYS A 7 -22.12 3.09 8.40
CA LYS A 7 -23.24 2.18 8.68
C LYS A 7 -24.63 2.75 8.39
N GLN A 8 -24.75 3.70 7.46
CA GLN A 8 -26.06 4.19 6.98
C GLN A 8 -26.77 3.20 6.04
N GLU A 9 -26.75 1.90 6.37
CA GLU A 9 -27.32 0.81 5.57
C GLU A 9 -28.86 0.84 5.53
N ALA A 10 -29.46 1.37 6.60
CA ALA A 10 -30.91 1.52 6.72
C ALA A 10 -31.48 2.58 5.75
N ALA A 11 -30.66 3.55 5.32
CA ALA A 11 -31.08 4.64 4.45
C ALA A 11 -30.97 4.28 2.95
N LEU A 12 -30.47 3.09 2.60
CA LEU A 12 -30.30 2.69 1.20
C LEU A 12 -31.62 2.34 0.53
N THR A 13 -31.81 2.89 -0.67
CA THR A 13 -32.93 2.59 -1.56
C THR A 13 -32.77 1.20 -2.21
N PHE A 14 -33.86 0.66 -2.74
CA PHE A 14 -33.89 -0.69 -3.33
C PHE A 14 -32.86 -0.86 -4.47
N THR A 15 -32.75 0.13 -5.35
CA THR A 15 -31.80 0.15 -6.48
C THR A 15 -30.34 0.24 -6.05
N GLU A 16 -30.07 0.85 -4.90
CA GLU A 16 -28.73 0.93 -4.32
C GLU A 16 -28.31 -0.39 -3.67
N ARG A 17 -29.26 -1.11 -3.05
CA ARG A 17 -29.02 -2.44 -2.48
C ARG A 17 -28.72 -3.48 -3.53
N GLU A 18 -29.38 -3.43 -4.68
CA GLU A 18 -29.14 -4.33 -5.82
C GLU A 18 -27.68 -4.25 -6.29
N LYS A 19 -27.14 -3.02 -6.41
CA LYS A 19 -25.75 -2.79 -6.82
C LYS A 19 -24.71 -3.27 -5.80
N LEU A 20 -25.11 -3.44 -4.54
CA LEU A 20 -24.20 -3.86 -3.47
C LEU A 20 -24.30 -5.35 -3.14
N GLN A 21 -25.13 -6.12 -3.85
CA GLN A 21 -25.27 -7.56 -3.63
C GLN A 21 -23.94 -8.30 -3.77
N GLU A 22 -23.08 -7.87 -4.70
CA GLU A 22 -21.74 -8.45 -4.95
C GLU A 22 -20.77 -8.26 -3.77
N PHE A 23 -20.99 -7.24 -2.91
CA PHE A 23 -20.08 -6.88 -1.82
C PHE A 23 -20.53 -7.39 -0.45
N ILE A 24 -21.51 -8.31 -0.41
CA ILE A 24 -21.98 -8.93 0.83
C ILE A 24 -20.96 -10.00 1.26
N VAL A 25 -20.42 -9.86 2.48
CA VAL A 25 -19.53 -10.86 3.06
C VAL A 25 -20.37 -11.91 3.78
N GLU A 26 -20.18 -13.19 3.44
CA GLU A 26 -20.78 -14.30 4.17
C GLU A 26 -20.23 -14.35 5.61
N GLN A 27 -20.99 -13.81 6.56
CA GLN A 27 -20.63 -13.89 7.98
C GLN A 27 -20.76 -15.34 8.44
N LYS A 28 -19.63 -16.03 8.61
CA LYS A 28 -19.58 -17.35 9.23
C LYS A 28 -19.89 -17.18 10.73
N ILE A 29 -21.16 -17.35 11.08
CA ILE A 29 -21.66 -17.27 12.46
C ILE A 29 -20.89 -18.30 13.31
N GLN A 30 -19.95 -17.83 14.14
CA GLN A 30 -19.37 -18.68 15.17
C GLN A 30 -20.37 -18.79 16.33
N PRO A 31 -20.69 -20.01 16.80
CA PRO A 31 -21.72 -20.21 17.82
C PRO A 31 -21.35 -19.52 19.13
N THR A 32 -22.35 -18.83 19.68
CA THR A 32 -22.31 -18.13 20.98
C THR A 32 -22.09 -19.15 22.09
N VAL A 33 -20.87 -19.24 22.61
CA VAL A 33 -20.63 -19.98 23.87
C VAL A 33 -21.03 -19.06 25.02
N GLU A 34 -22.10 -19.44 25.72
CA GLU A 34 -22.59 -18.81 26.95
C GLU A 34 -21.69 -19.23 28.11
N GLY A 35 -20.66 -18.44 28.37
CA GLY A 35 -19.78 -18.55 29.53
C GLY A 35 -19.43 -17.16 30.05
N SER A 36 -19.23 -17.03 31.35
CA SER A 36 -18.89 -15.77 32.03
C SER A 36 -17.69 -15.09 31.35
N MET A 37 -17.95 -14.06 30.55
CA MET A 37 -16.95 -13.44 29.68
C MET A 37 -16.18 -12.35 30.43
N THR A 38 -14.85 -12.40 30.32
CA THR A 38 -13.93 -11.39 30.84
C THR A 38 -14.12 -10.06 30.10
N MET A 39 -13.82 -8.91 30.73
CA MET A 39 -14.00 -7.58 30.11
C MET A 39 -13.37 -7.45 28.71
N LYS A 40 -12.21 -8.09 28.48
CA LYS A 40 -11.53 -8.14 27.16
C LYS A 40 -12.34 -8.90 26.11
N GLU A 41 -12.97 -10.00 26.50
CA GLU A 41 -13.83 -10.81 25.64
C GLU A 41 -15.13 -10.04 25.32
N ARG A 42 -15.66 -9.28 26.29
CA ARG A 42 -16.81 -8.39 26.05
C ARG A 42 -16.48 -7.28 25.05
N VAL A 43 -15.29 -6.67 25.12
CA VAL A 43 -14.84 -5.66 24.15
C VAL A 43 -14.61 -6.30 22.77
N ALA A 44 -13.97 -7.46 22.69
CA ALA A 44 -13.77 -8.17 21.43
C ALA A 44 -15.09 -8.61 20.78
N LYS A 45 -16.07 -9.08 21.57
CA LYS A 45 -17.39 -9.46 21.08
C LYS A 45 -18.22 -8.25 20.65
N LYS A 46 -18.09 -7.10 21.33
CA LYS A 46 -18.66 -5.82 20.86
C LYS A 46 -18.05 -5.39 19.53
N ARG A 47 -16.73 -5.56 19.33
CA ARG A 47 -16.09 -5.28 18.03
C ARG A 47 -16.59 -6.20 16.91
N LYS A 48 -16.84 -7.49 17.21
CA LYS A 48 -17.42 -8.46 16.26
C LYS A 48 -18.91 -8.24 15.97
N LEU A 49 -19.70 -7.77 16.94
CA LEU A 49 -21.12 -7.47 16.75
C LEU A 49 -21.34 -6.20 15.91
N GLU A 50 -20.32 -5.36 15.81
CA GLU A 50 -20.30 -4.13 15.04
C GLU A 50 -19.82 -4.35 13.59
N GLU A 51 -19.93 -5.55 13.05
CA GLU A 51 -19.58 -5.88 11.66
C GLU A 51 -20.72 -5.52 10.71
N SER A 52 -20.47 -4.65 9.74
CA SER A 52 -21.40 -4.34 8.64
C SER A 52 -21.65 -5.56 7.77
N LYS A 53 -22.82 -5.61 7.11
CA LYS A 53 -23.13 -6.67 6.14
C LYS A 53 -22.21 -6.62 4.90
N TYR A 54 -21.67 -5.44 4.63
CA TYR A 54 -20.82 -5.16 3.48
C TYR A 54 -19.33 -5.24 3.86
N MET A 55 -18.51 -5.61 2.88
CA MET A 55 -17.05 -5.64 3.03
C MET A 55 -16.50 -4.30 3.52
N ASP A 56 -15.68 -4.35 4.57
CA ASP A 56 -15.01 -3.17 5.09
C ASP A 56 -14.02 -2.60 4.05
N MET A 57 -14.33 -1.42 3.53
CA MET A 57 -13.45 -0.67 2.62
C MET A 57 -12.24 -0.03 3.32
N ASN A 58 -12.00 -0.32 4.61
CA ASN A 58 -10.83 0.17 5.35
C ASN A 58 -9.49 -0.30 4.76
N LEU A 59 -9.51 -1.35 3.93
CA LEU A 59 -8.36 -1.81 3.15
C LEU A 59 -7.91 -0.81 2.09
N ILE A 60 -8.84 0.02 1.59
CA ILE A 60 -8.55 1.04 0.58
C ILE A 60 -8.33 2.35 1.34
N PRO A 61 -7.08 2.80 1.52
CA PRO A 61 -6.84 4.10 2.12
C PRO A 61 -7.54 5.18 1.26
N PRO A 62 -8.02 6.28 1.87
CA PRO A 62 -8.53 7.41 1.09
C PRO A 62 -7.42 7.87 0.14
N THR A 63 -7.62 7.61 -1.15
CA THR A 63 -6.58 7.69 -2.19
C THR A 63 -5.95 9.09 -2.25
N SER A 64 -6.75 10.14 -2.06
CA SER A 64 -6.29 11.53 -2.02
C SER A 64 -5.24 11.78 -0.94
N ASN A 65 -5.43 11.24 0.26
CA ASN A 65 -4.53 11.50 1.39
C ASN A 65 -3.15 10.85 1.19
N ALA A 66 -3.09 9.68 0.55
CA ALA A 66 -1.83 9.03 0.23
C ALA A 66 -1.02 9.86 -0.79
N VAL A 67 -1.70 10.37 -1.81
CA VAL A 67 -1.11 11.21 -2.85
C VAL A 67 -0.69 12.58 -2.31
N GLU A 68 -1.51 13.22 -1.48
CA GLU A 68 -1.17 14.49 -0.82
C GLU A 68 0.05 14.36 0.10
N ARG A 69 0.14 13.26 0.86
CA ARG A 69 1.32 12.95 1.69
C ARG A 69 2.56 12.72 0.84
N LEU A 70 2.42 12.01 -0.28
CA LEU A 70 3.50 11.85 -1.25
C LEU A 70 3.97 13.20 -1.77
N PHE A 71 3.10 14.07 -2.27
CA PHE A 71 3.48 15.40 -2.77
C PHE A 71 4.06 16.31 -1.69
N SER A 72 3.60 16.19 -0.45
CA SER A 72 4.22 16.86 0.70
C SER A 72 5.67 16.43 0.91
N ILE A 73 5.96 15.13 0.72
CA ILE A 73 7.32 14.58 0.77
C ILE A 73 8.12 15.03 -0.46
N VAL A 74 7.54 15.00 -1.67
CA VAL A 74 8.17 15.47 -2.92
C VAL A 74 8.67 16.91 -2.76
N LYS A 75 7.89 17.77 -2.10
CA LYS A 75 8.27 19.17 -1.84
C LYS A 75 9.61 19.29 -1.11
N TYR A 76 9.98 18.35 -0.25
CA TYR A 76 11.29 18.34 0.42
C TYR A 76 12.43 17.90 -0.50
N TYR A 77 12.14 17.06 -1.51
CA TYR A 77 13.15 16.61 -2.47
C TYR A 77 13.35 17.62 -3.60
N TYR A 78 12.27 18.29 -4.01
CA TYR A 78 12.25 19.33 -5.03
C TYR A 78 12.51 20.71 -4.41
N THR A 79 13.77 20.94 -4.03
CA THR A 79 14.24 22.23 -3.49
C THR A 79 14.79 23.12 -4.60
N ASP A 80 14.94 24.42 -4.34
CA ASP A 80 15.44 25.39 -5.34
C ASP A 80 16.79 24.97 -5.96
N TRP A 81 17.67 24.40 -5.15
CA TRP A 81 18.99 23.88 -5.57
C TRP A 81 18.91 22.60 -6.41
N ARG A 82 17.77 21.90 -6.40
CA ARG A 82 17.52 20.66 -7.11
C ARG A 82 16.47 20.81 -8.21
N LYS A 83 16.15 22.05 -8.62
CA LYS A 83 15.23 22.30 -9.74
C LYS A 83 15.73 21.73 -11.07
N SER A 84 17.04 21.56 -11.22
CA SER A 84 17.63 20.89 -12.38
C SER A 84 17.54 19.35 -12.32
N LEU A 85 16.93 18.78 -11.28
CA LEU A 85 16.73 17.35 -11.18
C LEU A 85 15.71 16.91 -12.24
N ASP A 86 16.15 15.98 -13.07
CA ASP A 86 15.33 15.38 -14.11
C ASP A 86 14.09 14.68 -13.49
N PRO A 87 12.87 14.88 -14.03
CA PRO A 87 11.65 14.30 -13.47
C PRO A 87 11.71 12.78 -13.29
N TYR A 88 12.33 12.07 -14.22
CA TYR A 88 12.50 10.61 -14.12
C TYR A 88 13.38 10.23 -12.92
N THR A 89 14.43 11.01 -12.65
CA THR A 89 15.28 10.79 -11.47
C THR A 89 14.53 11.08 -10.17
N LEU A 90 13.68 12.12 -10.15
CA LEU A 90 12.82 12.43 -9.01
C LEU A 90 11.83 11.28 -8.73
N GLU A 91 11.17 10.75 -9.75
CA GLU A 91 10.24 9.63 -9.63
C GLU A 91 10.93 8.39 -9.03
N ASN A 92 12.11 8.04 -9.53
CA ASN A 92 12.88 6.91 -9.01
C ASN A 92 13.26 7.09 -7.53
N LEU A 93 13.66 8.30 -7.13
CA LEU A 93 13.98 8.60 -5.74
C LEU A 93 12.76 8.43 -4.82
N LEU A 94 11.59 8.88 -5.29
CA LEU A 94 10.33 8.77 -4.56
C LEU A 94 9.86 7.32 -4.47
N LEU A 95 9.97 6.54 -5.54
CA LEU A 95 9.65 5.11 -5.55
C LEU A 95 10.51 4.35 -4.55
N LEU A 96 11.83 4.62 -4.52
CA LEU A 96 12.72 4.02 -3.52
C LEU A 96 12.33 4.44 -2.11
N ARG A 97 12.03 5.72 -1.88
CA ARG A 97 11.66 6.23 -0.56
C ARG A 97 10.35 5.67 -0.03
N MET A 98 9.32 5.53 -0.88
CA MET A 98 8.03 4.98 -0.47
C MET A 98 8.11 3.49 -0.16
N ASN A 99 9.01 2.80 -0.85
CA ASN A 99 9.21 1.36 -0.74
C ASN A 99 10.40 0.99 0.16
N ASP A 100 10.85 1.89 1.04
CA ASP A 100 12.00 1.72 1.96
C ASP A 100 11.96 0.40 2.76
N LYS A 101 10.76 -0.09 3.08
CA LYS A 101 10.58 -1.35 3.80
C LYS A 101 10.82 -2.62 2.96
N MET A 102 10.82 -2.50 1.63
CA MET A 102 10.94 -3.62 0.71
C MET A 102 12.38 -3.90 0.29
N TRP A 103 13.32 -3.00 0.57
CA TRP A 103 14.72 -3.19 0.20
C TRP A 103 15.61 -3.05 1.44
N SER A 104 16.48 -4.05 1.66
CA SER A 104 17.46 -4.01 2.74
C SER A 104 18.81 -3.48 2.23
N ILE A 105 19.66 -3.05 3.16
CA ILE A 105 21.06 -2.71 2.87
C ILE A 105 21.79 -3.87 2.18
N GLN A 106 21.43 -5.12 2.49
CA GLN A 106 22.01 -6.30 1.86
C GLN A 106 21.61 -6.41 0.39
N ASP A 107 20.35 -6.14 0.06
CA ASP A 107 19.86 -6.17 -1.33
C ASP A 107 20.51 -5.07 -2.17
N VAL A 108 20.65 -3.86 -1.60
CA VAL A 108 21.34 -2.74 -2.26
C VAL A 108 22.81 -3.08 -2.49
N ASN A 109 23.49 -3.66 -1.51
CA ASN A 109 24.89 -4.05 -1.65
C ASN A 109 25.08 -5.16 -2.70
N ARG A 110 24.16 -6.13 -2.75
CA ARG A 110 24.16 -7.18 -3.78
C ARG A 110 24.02 -6.58 -5.18
N ILE A 111 23.04 -5.69 -5.37
CA ILE A 111 22.82 -5.02 -6.67
C ILE A 111 24.03 -4.16 -7.05
N LYS A 112 24.57 -3.38 -6.11
CA LYS A 112 25.75 -2.53 -6.35
C LYS A 112 26.98 -3.35 -6.76
N THR A 113 27.16 -4.52 -6.15
CA THR A 113 28.26 -5.43 -6.48
C THR A 113 28.04 -6.04 -7.88
N ASN A 114 26.84 -6.51 -8.18
CA ASN A 114 26.49 -7.02 -9.50
C ASN A 114 26.60 -5.97 -10.61
N MET A 115 26.26 -4.72 -10.33
CA MET A 115 26.40 -3.62 -11.30
C MET A 115 27.88 -3.33 -11.57
N LYS A 116 28.72 -3.30 -10.54
CA LYS A 116 30.19 -3.16 -10.69
C LYS A 116 30.81 -4.33 -11.45
N LEU A 117 30.35 -5.56 -11.19
CA LEU A 117 30.83 -6.74 -11.90
C LEU A 117 30.39 -6.72 -13.37
N ASN A 118 29.15 -6.36 -13.68
CA ASN A 118 28.71 -6.20 -15.07
C ASN A 118 29.47 -5.09 -15.80
N PHE A 119 29.76 -3.96 -15.13
CA PHE A 119 30.56 -2.89 -15.74
C PHE A 119 32.01 -3.35 -16.00
N ASN A 120 32.62 -4.08 -15.05
CA ASN A 120 33.97 -4.63 -15.23
C ASN A 120 34.02 -5.75 -16.28
N ILE A 121 32.99 -6.59 -16.38
CA ILE A 121 32.88 -7.61 -17.42
C ILE A 121 32.77 -6.95 -18.79
N VAL A 122 31.88 -5.95 -18.95
CA VAL A 122 31.72 -5.21 -20.20
C VAL A 122 33.03 -4.51 -20.59
N LEU A 123 33.69 -3.81 -19.66
CA LEU A 123 34.99 -3.20 -19.93
C LEU A 123 36.08 -4.23 -20.27
N HIS A 124 36.12 -5.39 -19.60
CA HIS A 124 37.09 -6.43 -19.92
C HIS A 124 36.80 -7.11 -21.27
N SER A 125 35.52 -7.33 -21.63
CA SER A 125 35.15 -7.85 -22.95
C SER A 125 35.40 -6.85 -24.07
N ASP A 126 35.23 -5.55 -23.81
CA ASP A 126 35.53 -4.50 -24.78
C ASP A 126 37.05 -4.35 -24.97
N ILE A 127 37.86 -4.37 -23.90
CA ILE A 127 39.33 -4.30 -23.99
C ILE A 127 39.90 -5.53 -24.73
N CYS A 128 39.34 -6.73 -24.55
CA CYS A 128 39.76 -7.93 -25.26
C CYS A 128 39.43 -7.93 -26.77
N LEU A 129 38.51 -7.08 -27.23
CA LEU A 129 38.21 -6.91 -28.66
C LEU A 129 39.13 -5.89 -29.36
N TYR A 130 39.97 -5.15 -28.62
CA TYR A 130 40.96 -4.21 -29.18
C TYR A 130 42.39 -4.76 -29.20
N PHE A 131 42.61 -6.01 -28.82
CA PHE A 131 43.91 -6.69 -28.84
C PHE A 131 43.87 -7.94 -29.74
N VAL A 132 43.56 -7.74 -31.02
CA VAL A 132 43.86 -8.66 -32.13
C VAL A 132 44.38 -7.84 -33.30
#